data_AF-Q4RE13-F1
#
_entry.id   AF-Q4RE13-F1
#
_cell.length_a   1.000
_cell.length_b   1.000
_cell.length_c   1.000
_cell.angle_alpha   90.00
_cell.angle_beta   90.00
_cell.angle_gamma   90.00
#
_symmetry.space_group_name_H-M   'P 1'
#
loop_
_entity.id
_entity.type
_entity.pdbx_description
1 polymer ?
#
loop_
_entity_poly.entity_id
_entity_poly.type
_entity_poly.pdbx_seq_one_letter_code
_entity_poly.pdbx_strand_id
1 'polypeptide(L)' 'RRSMKRKASFTCPFNGSCTITKDNRRHCQACRLKRCIDIGMMKEC' A
#
# COMPACT_ATOMS: atom_id res chain seq x y z
N ARG A 1 -1.68 -22.94 -8.17
CA ARG A 1 -2.95 -22.54 -7.52
C ARG A 1 -2.67 -21.41 -6.52
N ARG A 2 -2.68 -20.14 -6.93
CA ARG A 2 -2.49 -19.01 -5.98
C ARG A 2 -3.81 -18.81 -5.25
N SER A 3 -3.89 -19.38 -4.05
CA SER A 3 -4.97 -19.09 -3.10
C SER A 3 -5.12 -17.57 -3.02
N MET A 4 -6.32 -17.05 -3.34
CA MET A 4 -6.67 -15.65 -3.10
C MET A 4 -6.62 -15.44 -1.59
N LYS A 5 -5.43 -15.20 -1.04
CA LYS A 5 -5.25 -14.83 0.35
C LYS A 5 -5.99 -13.51 0.51
N ARG A 6 -7.16 -13.64 1.15
CA ARG A 6 -8.01 -12.64 1.80
C ARG A 6 -7.39 -11.25 1.77
N LYS A 7 -8.14 -10.26 1.22
CA LYS A 7 -7.88 -8.81 1.30
C LYS A 7 -6.80 -8.53 2.34
N ALA A 8 -5.54 -8.46 1.91
CA ALA A 8 -4.44 -8.26 2.85
C ALA A 8 -4.73 -6.90 3.48
N SER A 9 -5.11 -6.90 4.75
CA SER A 9 -5.35 -5.67 5.50
C SER A 9 -4.02 -4.93 5.49
N PHE A 10 -3.90 -3.96 4.59
CA PHE A 10 -2.70 -3.17 4.46
C PHE A 10 -2.64 -2.27 5.70
N THR A 11 -2.09 -2.79 6.79
CA THR A 11 -1.92 -2.06 8.04
C THR A 11 -0.51 -1.48 8.06
N CYS A 12 -0.40 -0.18 8.31
CA CYS A 12 0.91 0.45 8.49
C CYS A 12 1.39 0.22 9.94
N PRO A 13 2.58 -0.37 10.16
CA PRO A 13 3.13 -0.51 11.50
C PRO A 13 3.68 0.80 12.09
N PHE A 14 3.91 1.81 11.24
CA PHE A 14 4.54 3.09 11.62
C PHE A 14 3.59 4.29 11.54
N ASN A 15 2.28 4.09 11.80
CA ASN A 15 1.30 5.19 11.91
C ASN A 15 0.75 5.80 10.60
N GLY A 16 0.99 5.19 9.44
CA GLY A 16 0.40 5.64 8.17
C GLY A 16 1.06 6.87 7.54
N SER A 17 2.25 7.24 8.01
CA SER A 17 3.08 8.36 7.56
C SER A 17 4.44 7.90 6.97
N CYS A 18 4.54 6.64 6.52
CA CYS A 18 5.79 6.16 5.92
C CYS A 18 6.13 6.93 4.64
N THR A 19 7.34 7.46 4.57
CA THR A 19 7.92 8.00 3.33
C THR A 19 8.19 6.84 2.36
N ILE A 20 7.39 6.76 1.30
CA ILE A 20 7.55 5.75 0.24
C ILE A 20 8.65 6.20 -0.72
N THR A 21 9.84 5.62 -0.58
CA THR A 21 10.96 5.75 -1.52
C THR A 21 11.06 4.51 -2.41
N LYS A 22 11.90 4.55 -3.46
CA LYS A 22 12.12 3.40 -4.37
C LYS A 22 12.54 2.12 -3.62
N ASP A 23 13.32 2.28 -2.55
CA ASP A 23 13.79 1.19 -1.70
C ASP A 23 12.72 0.75 -0.69
N ASN A 24 12.06 1.72 -0.04
CA ASN A 24 11.13 1.46 1.07
C ASN A 24 9.70 1.07 0.61
N ARG A 25 9.39 1.09 -0.69
CA ARG A 25 8.05 0.77 -1.24
C ARG A 25 7.57 -0.65 -0.96
N ARG A 26 8.47 -1.56 -0.57
CA ARG A 26 8.14 -2.94 -0.17
C ARG A 26 7.82 -3.08 1.32
N HIS A 27 8.28 -2.16 2.16
CA HIS A 27 8.08 -2.23 3.61
C HIS A 27 6.65 -1.91 4.03
N CYS A 28 5.98 -0.96 3.36
CA CYS A 28 4.62 -0.60 3.73
C CYS A 28 3.69 -0.59 2.52
N GLN A 29 2.93 -1.67 2.35
CA GLN A 29 1.90 -1.75 1.32
C GLN A 29 0.73 -0.76 1.59
N ALA A 30 0.46 -0.42 2.85
CA ALA A 30 -0.59 0.53 3.25
C ALA A 30 -0.28 1.96 2.81
N CYS A 31 0.89 2.47 3.18
CA CYS A 31 1.32 3.82 2.79
C CYS A 31 1.60 3.89 1.29
N ARG A 32 2.06 2.79 0.66
CA ARG A 32 2.17 2.71 -0.80
C ARG A 32 0.81 2.87 -1.47
N LEU A 33 -0.20 2.14 -1.03
CA LEU A 33 -1.54 2.26 -1.59
C LEU A 33 -2.12 3.65 -1.36
N LYS A 34 -1.97 4.20 -0.15
CA LYS A 34 -2.37 5.58 0.18
C LYS A 34 -1.70 6.60 -0.74
N ARG A 35 -0.38 6.49 -0.95
CA ARG A 35 0.39 7.33 -1.86
C ARG A 35 -0.08 7.18 -3.31
N CYS A 36 -0.37 5.95 -3.77
CA CYS A 36 -0.89 5.70 -5.11
C CYS A 36 -2.25 6.38 -5.32
N ILE A 37 -3.15 6.29 -4.34
CA ILE A 37 -4.47 6.96 -4.39
C ILE A 37 -4.29 8.49 -4.33
N ASP A 38 -3.39 8.98 -3.48
CA ASP A 38 -3.07 10.41 -3.28
C ASP A 38 -2.48 11.07 -4.54
N ILE A 39 -1.60 10.38 -5.27
CA ILE A 39 -1.09 10.87 -6.57
C ILE A 39 -2.11 10.75 -7.72
N GLY A 40 -3.34 10.31 -7.44
CA GLY A 40 -4.41 10.24 -8.43
C GLY A 40 -4.44 8.95 -9.26
N MET A 41 -3.83 7.85 -8.79
CA MET A 41 -4.18 6.54 -9.36
C MET A 41 -5.60 6.21 -8.93
N MET A 42 -6.55 6.60 -9.77
CA MET A 42 -7.95 6.21 -9.68
C MET A 42 -8.00 4.71 -9.43
N LYS A 43 -8.63 4.34 -8.32
CA LYS A 43 -9.06 2.98 -8.09
C LYS A 43 -10.19 2.77 -9.09
N GLU A 44 -9.85 2.28 -10.28
CA GLU A 44 -10.83 1.83 -11.25
C GLU A 44 -11.81 0.88 -10.53
N CYS A 45 -13.09 1.28 -10.55
CA CYS A 45 -14.21 0.59 -9.92
C CYS A 45 -14.35 -0.85 -10.41
#